data_AF-A0ABD1GMR6-F1
#
_entry.id   AF-A0ABD1GMR6-F1
#
_cell.length_a   1.000
_cell.length_b   1.000
_cell.length_c   1.000
_cell.angle_alpha   90.00
_cell.angle_beta   90.00
_cell.angle_gamma   90.00
#
_symmetry.space_group_name_H-M   'P 1'
#
loop_
_entity.id
_entity.type
_entity.pdbx_description
1 polymer ?
#
loop_
_entity_poly.entity_id
_entity_poly.type
_entity_poly.pdbx_seq_one_letter_code
_entity_poly.pdbx_strand_id
1 'polypeptide(L)'
;MIFSVRKSTVMMMKTKLSVFMAGNMEEEKCDFRIEGNRWESSCAIYAGQSDNIIAQMHRQHSVTSILLGKDTFCVTVYPNVDHAFVVALVVILQQINEDRHAS
;
A
#
# COMPACT_ATOMS: atom_id res chain seq x y z
N MET A 1 -4.63 -0.67 -19.43
CA MET A 1 -4.22 -0.88 -18.02
C MET A 1 -3.36 0.31 -17.63
N ILE A 2 -3.57 0.93 -16.45
CA ILE A 2 -2.81 2.13 -16.02
C ILE A 2 -1.56 1.75 -15.23
N PHE A 3 -1.71 0.76 -14.33
CA PHE A 3 -0.62 0.11 -13.62
C PHE A 3 -1.03 -1.32 -13.24
N SER A 4 -0.06 -2.16 -12.90
CA SER A 4 -0.26 -3.46 -12.25
C SER A 4 0.37 -3.46 -10.86
N VAL A 5 -0.18 -4.29 -9.97
CA VAL A 5 0.36 -4.50 -8.62
C VAL A 5 0.65 -5.99 -8.47
N ARG A 6 1.88 -6.32 -8.07
CA ARG A 6 2.34 -7.68 -7.82
C ARG A 6 2.79 -7.83 -6.39
N LYS A 7 2.48 -8.97 -5.78
CA LYS A 7 2.98 -9.31 -4.45
C LYS A 7 4.38 -9.88 -4.58
N SER A 8 5.37 -9.24 -3.94
CA SER A 8 6.78 -9.59 -4.13
C SER A 8 7.25 -10.68 -3.17
N THR A 9 6.59 -10.87 -2.01
CA THR A 9 6.89 -11.99 -1.09
C THR A 9 5.67 -12.35 -0.23
N VAL A 10 5.50 -13.65 0.05
CA VAL A 10 4.51 -14.19 0.99
C VAL A 10 5.21 -14.51 2.31
N MET A 11 5.70 -13.50 3.02
CA MET A 11 6.07 -13.69 4.43
C MET A 11 4.91 -13.20 5.28
N MET A 12 4.33 -14.07 6.11
CA MET A 12 3.08 -13.81 6.85
C MET A 12 3.05 -12.51 7.66
N MET A 13 4.22 -11.92 7.96
CA MET A 13 4.35 -10.73 8.81
C MET A 13 4.68 -9.43 8.05
N LYS A 14 5.11 -9.48 6.78
CA LYS A 14 5.51 -8.28 6.02
C LYS A 14 4.78 -8.21 4.68
N THR A 15 4.11 -7.10 4.42
CA THR A 15 3.49 -6.82 3.12
C THR A 15 4.52 -6.09 2.27
N LYS A 16 4.96 -6.74 1.19
CA LYS A 16 5.78 -6.12 0.14
C LYS A 16 5.10 -6.26 -1.20
N LEU A 17 4.72 -5.14 -1.80
CA LEU A 17 4.11 -5.08 -3.13
C LEU A 17 5.00 -4.27 -4.07
N SER A 18 5.01 -4.67 -5.34
CA SER A 18 5.67 -3.98 -6.44
C SER A 18 4.61 -3.45 -7.40
N VAL A 19 4.71 -2.18 -7.78
CA VAL A 19 3.79 -1.52 -8.70
C VAL A 19 4.53 -1.20 -10.00
N PHE A 20 3.95 -1.58 -11.13
CA PHE A 20 4.50 -1.36 -12.46
C PHE A 20 3.54 -0.49 -13.26
N MET A 21 4.01 0.66 -13.74
CA MET A 21 3.23 1.56 -14.57
C MET A 21 3.16 1.03 -16.00
N ALA A 22 2.11 1.37 -16.74
CA ALA A 22 1.90 0.86 -18.10
C ALA A 22 3.03 1.19 -19.09
N GLY A 23 3.83 2.22 -18.83
CA GLY A 23 5.00 2.59 -19.64
C GLY A 23 6.24 1.72 -19.41
N ASN A 24 6.26 0.89 -18.35
CA ASN A 24 7.37 0.02 -17.99
C ASN A 24 7.20 -1.36 -18.64
N MET A 25 7.68 -1.50 -19.88
CA MET A 25 7.51 -2.72 -20.69
C MET A 25 8.46 -3.86 -20.29
N GLU A 26 9.61 -3.54 -19.71
CA GLU A 26 10.62 -4.54 -19.32
C GLU A 26 10.27 -5.22 -17.99
N GLU A 27 9.51 -4.55 -17.12
CA GLU A 27 9.10 -5.01 -15.79
C GLU A 27 10.27 -5.49 -14.89
N GLU A 28 11.53 -5.19 -15.22
CA GLU A 28 12.71 -5.63 -14.47
C GLU A 28 12.83 -4.90 -13.12
N LYS A 29 12.43 -3.62 -13.08
CA LYS A 29 12.39 -2.78 -11.88
C LYS A 29 11.00 -2.21 -11.72
N CYS A 30 10.42 -2.32 -10.53
CA CYS A 30 9.12 -1.70 -10.27
C CYS A 30 9.26 -0.17 -10.16
N ASP A 31 8.24 0.55 -10.61
CA ASP A 31 8.16 2.01 -10.57
C ASP A 31 7.87 2.50 -9.15
N PHE A 32 7.15 1.72 -8.36
CA PHE A 32 6.93 1.97 -6.94
C PHE A 32 6.96 0.66 -6.16
N ARG A 33 7.39 0.73 -4.90
CA ARG A 33 7.23 -0.38 -3.94
C ARG A 33 6.40 0.06 -2.75
N ILE A 34 5.62 -0.86 -2.21
CA ILE A 34 4.88 -0.66 -0.99
C ILE A 34 5.45 -1.61 0.05
N GLU A 35 5.84 -1.07 1.19
CA GLU A 35 6.31 -1.85 2.32
C GLU A 35 5.47 -1.54 3.55
N GLY A 36 5.08 -2.59 4.26
CA GLY A 36 4.33 -2.48 5.50
C GLY A 36 4.51 -3.73 6.35
N ASN A 37 4.24 -3.59 7.63
CA ASN A 37 4.23 -4.70 8.57
C ASN A 37 2.77 -5.06 8.89
N ARG A 38 2.46 -6.35 9.08
CA ARG A 38 1.11 -6.79 9.47
C ARG A 38 0.71 -6.27 10.85
N TRP A 39 1.69 -6.07 11.72
CA TRP A 39 1.49 -5.63 13.11
C TRP A 39 1.50 -4.12 13.25
N GLU A 40 2.25 -3.43 12.39
CA GLU A 40 2.22 -1.98 12.39
C GLU A 40 1.02 -1.54 11.56
N SER A 41 0.25 -0.64 12.12
CA SER A 41 -0.84 0.04 11.42
C SER A 41 -0.35 0.88 10.22
N SER A 42 0.94 0.86 9.88
CA SER A 42 1.52 1.74 8.87
C SER A 42 2.01 1.00 7.63
N CYS A 43 1.82 1.64 6.48
CA CYS A 43 2.39 1.23 5.19
C CYS A 43 3.03 2.45 4.53
N ALA A 44 4.19 2.28 3.91
CA ALA A 44 4.88 3.32 3.17
C ALA A 44 4.96 2.95 1.68
N ILE A 45 4.75 3.95 0.83
CA ILE A 45 4.85 3.85 -0.62
C ILE A 45 6.12 4.59 -1.03
N TYR A 46 6.99 3.91 -1.77
CA TYR A 46 8.30 4.40 -2.17
C TYR A 46 8.41 4.51 -3.69
N ALA A 47 9.18 5.49 -4.16
CA ALA A 47 9.55 5.61 -5.58
C ALA A 47 10.64 4.60 -5.95
N GLY A 48 10.32 3.70 -6.86
CA GLY A 48 11.19 2.65 -7.38
C GLY A 48 11.79 1.76 -6.29
N GLN A 49 13.11 1.55 -6.37
CA GLN A 49 13.90 0.83 -5.37
C GLN A 49 14.59 1.78 -4.36
N SER A 50 14.32 3.08 -4.44
CA SER A 50 14.90 4.05 -3.51
C SER A 50 14.16 4.06 -2.16
N ASP A 51 14.73 4.73 -1.17
CA ASP A 51 14.08 5.01 0.12
C ASP A 51 13.27 6.31 0.09
N ASN A 52 13.01 6.87 -1.10
CA ASN A 52 12.18 8.06 -1.25
C ASN A 52 10.69 7.72 -1.05
N ILE A 53 10.13 8.11 0.08
CA ILE A 53 8.72 7.91 0.42
C ILE A 53 7.87 8.97 -0.29
N ILE A 54 6.86 8.51 -1.03
CA ILE A 54 5.90 9.38 -1.75
C ILE A 54 4.53 9.44 -1.07
N ALA A 55 4.22 8.46 -0.23
CA ALA A 55 3.04 8.47 0.61
C ALA A 55 3.20 7.52 1.80
N GLN A 56 2.49 7.81 2.89
CA GLN A 56 2.46 6.98 4.08
C GLN A 56 1.02 6.83 4.59
N MET A 57 0.59 5.59 4.75
CA MET A 57 -0.71 5.22 5.29
C MET A 57 -0.54 4.81 6.76
N HIS A 58 -1.48 5.20 7.60
CA HIS A 58 -1.59 4.83 9.01
C HIS A 58 -3.04 4.44 9.33
N ARG A 59 -3.26 3.22 9.81
CA ARG A 59 -4.54 2.74 10.33
C ARG A 59 -4.73 3.31 11.73
N GLN A 60 -5.82 4.04 11.93
CA GLN A 60 -6.20 4.50 13.25
C GLN A 60 -7.01 3.40 13.94
N HIS A 61 -6.39 2.75 14.94
CA HIS A 61 -7.13 1.88 15.86
C HIS A 61 -7.76 2.74 16.95
N SER A 62 -8.95 3.29 16.70
CA SER A 62 -9.77 3.86 17.77
C SER A 62 -10.68 2.77 18.38
N VAL A 63 -10.95 2.85 19.68
CA VAL A 63 -11.87 1.93 20.37
C VAL A 63 -13.26 1.95 19.71
N THR A 64 -13.66 3.11 19.19
CA THR A 64 -14.88 3.34 18.41
C THR A 64 -14.88 2.69 17.02
N SER A 65 -13.75 2.68 16.30
CA SER A 65 -13.66 2.02 14.97
C SER A 65 -13.76 0.51 15.08
N ILE A 66 -13.24 -0.07 16.18
CA ILE A 66 -13.37 -1.50 16.50
C ILE A 66 -14.83 -1.84 16.82
N LEU A 67 -15.52 -0.99 17.60
CA LEU A 67 -16.91 -1.22 18.00
C LEU A 67 -17.91 -1.03 16.84
N LEU A 68 -17.61 -0.14 15.89
CA LEU A 68 -18.46 0.17 14.74
C LEU A 68 -18.12 -0.64 13.48
N GLY A 69 -17.07 -1.46 13.51
CA GLY A 69 -16.60 -2.24 12.35
C GLY A 69 -16.14 -1.37 11.16
N LYS A 70 -15.77 -0.10 11.40
CA LYS A 70 -15.31 0.83 10.37
C LYS A 70 -13.85 1.19 10.60
N ASP A 71 -12.97 0.60 9.81
CA ASP A 71 -11.56 1.01 9.79
C ASP A 71 -11.42 2.42 9.23
N THR A 72 -10.67 3.27 9.94
CA THR A 72 -10.31 4.61 9.47
C THR A 72 -8.82 4.63 9.16
N PHE A 73 -8.48 5.04 7.94
CA PHE A 73 -7.10 5.16 7.49
C PHE A 73 -6.77 6.63 7.27
N CYS A 74 -5.64 7.07 7.80
CA CYS A 74 -5.04 8.34 7.48
C CYS A 74 -3.94 8.11 6.44
N VAL A 75 -3.89 8.94 5.41
CA VAL A 75 -2.86 8.86 4.37
C VAL A 75 -2.22 10.23 4.20
N THR A 76 -0.90 10.27 4.42
CA THR A 76 -0.07 11.43 4.10
C THR A 76 0.45 11.25 2.67
N VAL A 77 0.11 12.18 1.79
CA VAL A 77 0.63 12.24 0.41
C VAL A 77 1.65 13.38 0.33
N TYR A 78 2.85 13.09 -0.16
CA TYR A 78 3.89 14.10 -0.30
C TYR A 78 3.66 14.98 -1.54
N PRO A 79 4.24 16.20 -1.60
CA PRO A 79 4.06 17.10 -2.73
C PRO A 79 4.42 16.47 -4.08
N ASN A 80 3.73 16.90 -5.14
CA ASN A 80 3.93 16.44 -6.52
C ASN A 80 3.59 14.95 -6.78
N VAL A 81 2.80 14.33 -5.89
CA VAL A 81 2.31 12.96 -6.04
C VAL A 81 0.84 12.97 -6.41
N ASP A 82 0.45 12.11 -7.35
CA ASP A 82 -0.95 11.93 -7.74
C ASP A 82 -1.74 11.28 -6.59
N HIS A 83 -2.72 12.01 -6.06
CA HIS A 83 -3.50 11.56 -4.92
C HIS A 83 -4.47 10.44 -5.28
N ALA A 84 -5.02 10.43 -6.50
CA ALA A 84 -5.93 9.38 -6.96
C ALA A 84 -5.20 8.04 -7.12
N PHE A 85 -3.97 8.08 -7.63
CA PHE A 85 -3.08 6.93 -7.69
C PHE A 85 -2.80 6.37 -6.30
N VAL A 86 -2.44 7.23 -5.33
CA VAL A 86 -2.19 6.81 -3.95
C VAL A 86 -3.45 6.18 -3.33
N VAL A 87 -4.62 6.80 -3.49
CA VAL A 87 -5.89 6.25 -2.97
C VAL A 87 -6.19 4.88 -3.59
N ALA A 88 -5.95 4.69 -4.89
CA ALA A 88 -6.14 3.39 -5.54
C ALA A 88 -5.23 2.31 -4.93
N LEU A 89 -3.96 2.62 -4.65
CA LEU A 89 -3.04 1.70 -3.98
C LEU A 89 -3.50 1.35 -2.56
N VAL A 90 -4.02 2.33 -1.82
CA VAL A 90 -4.57 2.13 -0.47
C VAL A 90 -5.76 1.17 -0.47
N VAL A 91 -6.68 1.32 -1.43
CA VAL A 91 -7.83 0.41 -1.58
C VAL A 91 -7.38 -1.01 -1.91
N ILE A 92 -6.39 -1.17 -2.79
CA ILE A 92 -5.82 -2.48 -3.12
C ILE A 92 -5.17 -3.12 -1.89
N LEU A 93 -4.41 -2.34 -1.09
CA LEU A 93 -3.82 -2.82 0.16
C LEU A 93 -4.88 -3.27 1.17
N GLN A 94 -5.96 -2.50 1.30
CA GLN A 94 -7.08 -2.84 2.18
C GLN A 94 -7.71 -4.17 1.77
N GLN A 95 -8.02 -4.37 0.48
CA GLN A 95 -8.58 -5.63 -0.03
C GLN A 95 -7.66 -6.82 0.27
N ILE A 96 -6.36 -6.69 -0.01
CA ILE A 96 -5.36 -7.74 0.27
C ILE A 96 -5.27 -8.04 1.78
N ASN A 97 -5.53 -7.05 2.64
CA ASN A 97 -5.55 -7.25 4.08
C ASN A 97 -6.82 -7.97 4.54
N GLU A 98 -7.99 -7.57 4.05
CA GLU A 98 -9.29 -8.19 4.36
C GLU A 98 -9.34 -9.67 3.94
N ASP A 99 -8.89 -10.00 2.73
CA ASP A 99 -8.84 -11.38 2.23
C ASP A 99 -8.03 -12.32 3.16
N ARG A 100 -6.98 -11.79 3.82
CA ARG A 100 -6.13 -12.54 4.76
C ARG A 100 -6.69 -12.65 6.17
N HIS A 101 -7.70 -11.87 6.54
CA HIS A 101 -8.41 -11.98 7.81
C HIS A 101 -9.64 -12.89 7.71
N ALA A 102 -10.14 -13.15 6.50
CA ALA A 102 -11.23 -14.09 6.22
C ALA A 102 -10.77 -15.56 6.09
N SER A 103 -9.45 -15.81 6.10
CA SER A 103 -8.80 -17.14 6.04
C SER A 103 -8.38 -17.63 7.42
#